data_AF-A0A396ZWL1-F1
#
_entry.id   AF-A0A396ZWL1-F1
#
_cell.length_a   1.000
_cell.length_b   1.000
_cell.length_c   1.000
_cell.angle_alpha   90.00
_cell.angle_beta   90.00
_cell.angle_gamma   90.00
#
_symmetry.space_group_name_H-M   'P 1'
#
loop_
_entity.id
_entity.type
_entity.pdbx_description
1 polymer ?
#
loop_
_entity_poly.entity_id
_entity_poly.type
_entity_poly.pdbx_seq_one_letter_code
_entity_poly.pdbx_strand_id
1 'polypeptide(L)'
;MGVVEVHGQSDFNAKLRGAGGKLVVVDFTATWCGPCQMIKPTFHQWANELQDVVFLEVNEANNDDVIHSIGIRGFPTFHLYINSQKVDELVGADVNSLRRKIDTWRASAGYNPFASEGVTLGSGDPRDARLRKFNQDASAALRNVAAPVAAPPTLTDEDEQKEDDELVKALLLSQQELKDAQADQAATSSETSHLEIPPVNAAFLEQSLLATTDQMSLEAAISWIAEHQEDADIDAPIQFIDLAKQRKELTTEEKQAKVAELKRRIDEKKAQRAAQAKKDDVAREIARRNMGKDMASAREEYDAIQTRLVREKQAREKAEAKRERERLLKQIELDKAERRGRKLAAATSLDAPERVSTTDVAAPSPGKP
;
A
#
# COMPACT_ATOMS: atom_id res chain seq x y z
N MET A 1 -7.57 -0.28 -24.56
CA MET A 1 -6.53 -1.31 -24.47
C MET A 1 -6.99 -2.26 -23.39
N GLY A 2 -7.00 -3.57 -23.63
CA GLY A 2 -7.51 -4.52 -22.63
C GLY A 2 -6.58 -4.63 -21.40
N VAL A 3 -7.00 -5.43 -20.43
CA VAL A 3 -6.16 -5.84 -19.30
C VAL A 3 -4.99 -6.66 -19.83
N VAL A 4 -3.78 -6.37 -19.36
CA VAL A 4 -2.56 -7.06 -19.77
C VAL A 4 -2.12 -8.02 -18.66
N GLU A 5 -2.15 -9.32 -18.94
CA GLU A 5 -1.66 -10.34 -18.01
C GLU A 5 -0.13 -10.31 -17.91
N VAL A 6 0.40 -10.47 -16.70
CA VAL A 6 1.84 -10.47 -16.41
C VAL A 6 2.37 -11.89 -16.29
N HIS A 7 3.54 -12.16 -16.88
CA HIS A 7 4.22 -13.46 -16.82
C HIS A 7 5.66 -13.31 -16.29
N GLY A 8 5.80 -13.44 -14.97
CA GLY A 8 7.06 -13.41 -14.24
C GLY A 8 7.55 -12.01 -13.86
N GLN A 9 8.56 -11.98 -13.00
CA GLN A 9 9.10 -10.74 -12.41
C GLN A 9 9.72 -9.79 -13.44
N SER A 10 10.39 -10.34 -14.46
CA SER A 10 11.05 -9.54 -15.50
C SER A 10 10.02 -8.77 -16.34
N ASP A 11 8.94 -9.44 -16.72
CA ASP A 11 7.83 -8.88 -17.49
C ASP A 11 7.05 -7.84 -16.68
N PHE A 12 6.80 -8.11 -15.39
CA PHE A 12 6.22 -7.14 -14.47
C PHE A 12 7.00 -5.82 -14.46
N ASN A 13 8.32 -5.91 -14.25
CA ASN A 13 9.20 -4.74 -14.24
C ASN A 13 9.29 -4.04 -15.60
N ALA A 14 9.25 -4.81 -16.70
CA ALA A 14 9.25 -4.25 -18.05
C ALA A 14 7.98 -3.44 -18.33
N LYS A 15 6.80 -3.95 -17.93
CA LYS A 15 5.51 -3.28 -18.07
C LYS A 15 5.41 -2.00 -17.24
N LEU A 16 5.92 -2.02 -16.01
CA LEU A 16 6.00 -0.82 -15.16
C LEU A 16 6.89 0.27 -15.77
N ARG A 17 8.04 -0.09 -16.35
CA ARG A 17 8.92 0.86 -17.04
C ARG A 17 8.33 1.37 -18.35
N GLY A 18 7.65 0.50 -19.10
CA GLY A 18 7.02 0.83 -20.38
C GLY A 18 5.84 1.80 -20.28
N ALA A 19 5.24 1.96 -19.09
CA ALA A 19 4.11 2.86 -18.87
C ALA A 19 4.46 4.35 -18.99
N GLY A 20 5.75 4.73 -18.94
CA GLY A 20 6.22 6.06 -19.36
C GLY A 20 5.58 7.26 -18.62
N GLY A 21 5.14 7.07 -17.37
CA GLY A 21 4.50 8.10 -16.55
C GLY A 21 2.98 7.99 -16.41
N LYS A 22 2.33 7.08 -17.15
CA LYS A 22 0.91 6.75 -16.96
C LYS A 22 0.69 6.05 -15.61
N LEU A 23 -0.52 6.20 -15.07
CA LEU A 23 -0.96 5.43 -13.91
C LEU A 23 -1.06 3.95 -14.32
N VAL A 24 -0.42 3.08 -13.54
CA VAL A 24 -0.53 1.63 -13.70
C VAL A 24 -1.29 1.08 -12.51
N VAL A 25 -2.37 0.33 -12.77
CA VAL A 25 -3.15 -0.37 -11.76
C VAL A 25 -2.90 -1.86 -11.93
N VAL A 26 -2.38 -2.49 -10.89
CA VAL A 26 -2.07 -3.92 -10.86
C VAL A 26 -3.07 -4.62 -9.98
N ASP A 27 -3.83 -5.57 -10.54
CA ASP A 27 -4.71 -6.49 -9.83
C ASP A 27 -3.96 -7.79 -9.52
N PHE A 28 -3.76 -8.08 -8.25
CA PHE A 28 -3.29 -9.38 -7.77
C PHE A 28 -4.51 -10.25 -7.50
N THR A 29 -4.66 -11.31 -8.28
CA THR A 29 -5.86 -12.15 -8.32
C THR A 29 -5.53 -13.63 -8.24
N ALA A 30 -6.51 -14.42 -7.84
CA ALA A 30 -6.42 -15.87 -7.75
C ALA A 30 -7.70 -16.52 -8.29
N THR A 31 -7.56 -17.65 -8.99
CA THR A 31 -8.70 -18.32 -9.65
C THR A 31 -9.70 -18.90 -8.65
N TRP A 32 -9.23 -19.33 -7.48
CA TRP A 32 -10.02 -19.87 -6.38
C TRP A 32 -10.68 -18.79 -5.50
N CYS A 33 -10.35 -17.52 -5.70
CA CYS A 33 -10.86 -16.40 -4.90
C CYS A 33 -12.22 -15.90 -5.44
N GLY A 34 -13.29 -16.15 -4.69
CA GLY A 34 -14.65 -15.71 -5.03
C GLY A 34 -14.79 -14.19 -5.23
N PRO A 35 -14.34 -13.33 -4.29
CA PRO A 35 -14.41 -11.88 -4.44
C PRO A 35 -13.63 -11.35 -5.66
N CYS A 36 -12.54 -12.03 -6.05
CA CYS A 36 -11.75 -11.68 -7.22
C CYS A 36 -12.55 -11.87 -8.52
N GLN A 37 -13.34 -12.94 -8.62
CA GLN A 37 -14.20 -13.18 -9.78
C GLN A 37 -15.30 -12.12 -9.91
N MET A 38 -15.79 -11.56 -8.80
CA MET A 38 -16.81 -10.50 -8.83
C MET A 38 -16.30 -9.18 -9.42
N ILE A 39 -15.06 -8.79 -9.07
CA ILE A 39 -14.50 -7.49 -9.50
C ILE A 39 -13.88 -7.54 -10.90
N LYS A 40 -13.44 -8.73 -11.35
CA LYS A 40 -12.84 -8.96 -12.67
C LYS A 40 -13.62 -8.35 -13.85
N PRO A 41 -14.93 -8.57 -14.05
CA PRO A 41 -15.65 -7.99 -15.19
C PRO A 41 -15.63 -6.45 -15.17
N THR A 42 -15.77 -5.85 -13.99
CA THR A 42 -15.73 -4.39 -13.81
C THR A 42 -14.34 -3.83 -14.10
N PHE A 43 -13.29 -4.54 -13.68
CA PHE A 43 -11.90 -4.17 -13.95
C PHE A 43 -11.59 -4.20 -15.45
N HIS A 44 -12.02 -5.26 -16.15
CA HIS A 44 -11.90 -5.35 -17.61
C HIS A 44 -12.69 -4.26 -18.35
N GLN A 45 -13.88 -3.88 -17.85
CA GLN A 45 -14.64 -2.77 -18.39
C GLN A 45 -13.85 -1.46 -18.28
N TRP A 46 -13.27 -1.16 -17.12
CA TRP A 46 -12.47 0.06 -16.92
C TRP A 46 -11.21 0.09 -17.77
N ALA A 47 -10.55 -1.04 -18.00
CA ALA A 47 -9.42 -1.10 -18.91
C ALA A 47 -9.81 -0.67 -20.35
N ASN A 48 -11.00 -1.04 -20.80
CA ASN A 48 -11.50 -0.63 -22.11
C ASN A 48 -11.88 0.86 -22.16
N GLU A 49 -12.47 1.39 -21.09
CA GLU A 49 -12.90 2.80 -21.00
C GLU A 49 -11.72 3.77 -20.81
N LEU A 50 -10.73 3.40 -19.99
CA LEU A 50 -9.64 4.26 -19.55
C LEU A 50 -8.34 3.92 -20.28
N GLN A 51 -8.14 4.51 -21.46
CA GLN A 51 -6.95 4.25 -22.31
C GLN A 51 -5.66 4.95 -21.81
N ASP A 52 -5.80 5.87 -20.88
CA ASP A 52 -4.73 6.63 -20.26
C ASP A 52 -4.17 5.94 -19.01
N VAL A 53 -4.87 4.94 -18.48
CA VAL A 53 -4.44 4.09 -17.37
C VAL A 53 -4.05 2.71 -17.92
N VAL A 54 -2.97 2.14 -17.42
CA VAL A 54 -2.53 0.79 -17.79
C VAL A 54 -3.02 -0.18 -16.73
N PHE A 55 -3.83 -1.16 -17.13
CA PHE A 55 -4.35 -2.20 -16.25
C PHE A 55 -3.57 -3.49 -16.44
N LEU A 56 -2.96 -3.98 -15.36
CA LEU A 56 -2.21 -5.23 -15.31
C LEU A 56 -2.92 -6.23 -14.41
N GLU A 57 -2.95 -7.49 -14.81
CA GLU A 57 -3.44 -8.60 -14.00
C GLU A 57 -2.29 -9.55 -13.69
N VAL A 58 -2.13 -9.89 -12.41
CA VAL A 58 -1.14 -10.84 -11.90
C VAL A 58 -1.89 -11.99 -11.25
N ASN A 59 -1.93 -13.12 -11.95
CA ASN A 59 -2.53 -14.34 -11.43
C ASN A 59 -1.52 -15.11 -10.57
N GLU A 60 -1.93 -15.48 -9.36
CA GLU A 60 -1.14 -16.26 -8.40
C GLU A 60 -0.56 -17.54 -8.97
N ALA A 61 -1.35 -18.32 -9.70
CA ALA A 61 -0.92 -19.62 -10.21
C ALA A 61 0.34 -19.57 -11.11
N ASN A 62 0.56 -18.44 -11.78
CA ASN A 62 1.68 -18.26 -12.72
C ASN A 62 2.78 -17.33 -12.18
N ASN A 63 2.55 -16.61 -11.08
CA ASN A 63 3.39 -15.49 -10.63
C ASN A 63 3.63 -15.49 -9.12
N ASP A 64 3.66 -16.66 -8.51
CA ASP A 64 3.76 -16.80 -7.06
C ASP A 64 5.00 -16.08 -6.48
N ASP A 65 6.15 -16.18 -7.15
CA ASP A 65 7.38 -15.48 -6.78
C ASP A 65 7.21 -13.96 -6.72
N VAL A 66 6.45 -13.38 -7.66
CA VAL A 66 6.21 -11.94 -7.75
C VAL A 66 5.37 -11.48 -6.57
N ILE A 67 4.32 -12.23 -6.25
CA ILE A 67 3.38 -11.95 -5.16
C ILE A 67 4.11 -12.00 -3.81
N HIS A 68 4.92 -13.04 -3.60
CA HIS A 68 5.74 -13.20 -2.40
C HIS A 68 6.77 -12.08 -2.26
N SER A 69 7.46 -11.70 -3.35
CA SER A 69 8.47 -10.64 -3.31
C SER A 69 7.89 -9.25 -2.97
N ILE A 70 6.65 -8.99 -3.40
CA ILE A 70 5.94 -7.73 -3.16
C ILE A 70 5.27 -7.72 -1.77
N GLY A 71 5.03 -8.89 -1.17
CA GLY A 71 4.47 -9.02 0.18
C GLY A 71 2.94 -8.93 0.22
N ILE A 72 2.26 -9.43 -0.80
CA ILE A 72 0.78 -9.49 -0.84
C ILE A 72 0.29 -10.52 0.18
N ARG A 73 -0.63 -10.12 1.06
CA ARG A 73 -1.15 -10.97 2.16
C ARG A 73 -2.55 -11.53 1.91
N GLY A 74 -3.22 -11.12 0.84
CA GLY A 74 -4.58 -11.54 0.55
C GLY A 74 -5.05 -11.07 -0.83
N PHE A 75 -6.12 -11.70 -1.31
CA PHE A 75 -6.68 -11.47 -2.64
C PHE A 75 -8.15 -11.03 -2.54
N PRO A 76 -8.62 -10.11 -3.41
CA PRO A 76 -7.83 -9.35 -4.38
C PRO A 76 -7.08 -8.20 -3.68
N THR A 77 -5.90 -7.86 -4.19
CA THR A 77 -5.15 -6.66 -3.77
C THR A 77 -4.82 -5.84 -5.00
N PHE A 78 -5.04 -4.53 -4.93
CA PHE A 78 -4.75 -3.59 -6.01
C PHE A 78 -3.60 -2.67 -5.62
N HIS A 79 -2.56 -2.63 -6.44
CA HIS A 79 -1.47 -1.67 -6.30
C HIS A 79 -1.51 -0.63 -7.41
N LEU A 80 -1.31 0.63 -7.03
CA LEU A 80 -1.21 1.73 -7.97
C LEU A 80 0.25 2.17 -8.07
N TYR A 81 0.76 2.26 -9.30
CA TYR A 81 2.12 2.68 -9.60
C TYR A 81 2.14 3.91 -10.51
N ILE A 82 3.05 4.83 -10.21
CA ILE A 82 3.42 5.95 -11.09
C ILE A 82 4.94 5.97 -11.16
N ASN A 83 5.51 6.05 -12.36
CA ASN A 83 6.97 6.05 -12.57
C ASN A 83 7.70 4.87 -11.87
N SER A 84 7.10 3.67 -11.92
CA SER A 84 7.61 2.46 -11.24
C SER A 84 7.70 2.55 -9.70
N GLN A 85 7.07 3.57 -9.08
CA GLN A 85 6.94 3.67 -7.62
C GLN A 85 5.50 3.40 -7.19
N LYS A 86 5.34 2.62 -6.11
CA LYS A 86 4.02 2.36 -5.52
C LYS A 86 3.52 3.64 -4.84
N VAL A 87 2.39 4.16 -5.30
CA VAL A 87 1.77 5.37 -4.76
C VAL A 87 0.65 5.07 -3.78
N ASP A 88 -0.07 3.97 -4.00
CA ASP A 88 -1.21 3.59 -3.18
C ASP A 88 -1.50 2.09 -3.29
N GLU A 89 -2.26 1.59 -2.32
CA GLU A 89 -2.64 0.19 -2.17
C GLU A 89 -4.10 0.11 -1.70
N LEU A 90 -4.81 -0.90 -2.18
CA LEU A 90 -6.15 -1.25 -1.74
C LEU A 90 -6.24 -2.77 -1.59
N VAL A 91 -6.59 -3.24 -0.41
CA VAL A 91 -6.83 -4.65 -0.14
C VAL A 91 -8.33 -4.90 -0.12
N GLY A 92 -8.79 -5.92 -0.84
CA GLY A 92 -10.19 -6.34 -0.92
C GLY A 92 -10.93 -5.87 -2.17
N ALA A 93 -12.12 -6.45 -2.39
CA ALA A 93 -12.94 -6.26 -3.57
C ALA A 93 -13.90 -5.05 -3.48
N ASP A 94 -13.40 -3.87 -3.10
CA ASP A 94 -14.22 -2.63 -3.06
C ASP A 94 -14.10 -1.82 -4.35
N VAL A 95 -15.10 -1.97 -5.21
CA VAL A 95 -15.22 -1.29 -6.51
C VAL A 95 -15.23 0.23 -6.37
N ASN A 96 -15.97 0.78 -5.39
CA ASN A 96 -16.14 2.22 -5.27
C ASN A 96 -14.85 2.88 -4.76
N SER A 97 -14.20 2.27 -3.78
CA SER A 97 -12.93 2.76 -3.26
C SER A 97 -11.81 2.67 -4.29
N LEU A 98 -11.76 1.58 -5.06
CA LEU A 98 -10.81 1.43 -6.16
C LEU A 98 -11.00 2.52 -7.22
N ARG A 99 -12.25 2.78 -7.64
CA ARG A 99 -12.54 3.83 -8.63
C ARG A 99 -12.11 5.22 -8.15
N ARG A 100 -12.42 5.58 -6.90
CA ARG A 100 -12.00 6.87 -6.32
C ARG A 100 -10.48 7.01 -6.30
N LYS A 101 -9.75 5.96 -5.94
CA LYS A 101 -8.27 5.97 -5.93
C LYS A 101 -7.72 6.16 -7.34
N ILE A 102 -8.26 5.43 -8.33
CA ILE A 102 -7.88 5.59 -9.73
C ILE A 102 -8.11 7.04 -10.18
N ASP A 103 -9.28 7.61 -9.95
CA ASP A 103 -9.58 8.98 -10.38
C ASP A 103 -8.69 10.03 -9.68
N THR A 104 -8.37 9.82 -8.40
CA THR A 104 -7.46 10.69 -7.64
C THR A 104 -6.04 10.66 -8.21
N TRP A 105 -5.46 9.47 -8.38
CA TRP A 105 -4.08 9.32 -8.84
C TRP A 105 -3.92 9.57 -10.34
N ARG A 106 -4.99 9.40 -11.12
CA ARG A 106 -5.06 9.79 -12.52
C ARG A 106 -4.87 11.30 -12.69
N ALA A 107 -5.49 12.11 -11.83
CA ALA A 107 -5.27 13.56 -11.82
C ALA A 107 -3.82 13.92 -11.45
N SER A 108 -3.21 13.18 -10.51
CA SER A 108 -1.82 13.40 -10.09
C SER A 108 -0.76 12.94 -11.10
N ALA A 109 -1.06 11.92 -11.92
CA ALA A 109 -0.15 11.38 -12.93
C ALA A 109 0.05 12.30 -14.16
N GLY A 110 -0.58 13.48 -14.18
CA GLY A 110 -0.41 14.48 -15.25
C GLY A 110 -1.55 14.51 -16.28
N TYR A 111 -2.72 13.93 -15.98
CA TYR A 111 -3.90 14.03 -16.85
C TYR A 111 -4.70 15.30 -16.54
N ASN A 112 -4.61 16.30 -17.42
CA ASN A 112 -5.49 17.46 -17.42
C ASN A 112 -6.78 17.11 -18.18
N PRO A 113 -7.97 17.06 -17.54
CA PRO A 113 -9.23 16.77 -18.24
C PRO A 113 -9.65 17.89 -19.23
N PHE A 114 -8.90 18.99 -19.27
CA PHE A 114 -9.06 20.12 -20.20
C PHE A 114 -8.04 20.14 -21.33
N ALA A 115 -7.16 19.13 -21.43
CA ALA A 115 -6.25 18.97 -22.58
C ALA A 115 -6.98 18.27 -23.74
N SER A 116 -8.09 18.84 -24.21
CA SER A 116 -8.59 18.64 -25.56
C SER A 116 -8.26 19.87 -26.39
N GLU A 117 -7.93 19.68 -27.67
CA GLU A 117 -7.69 20.78 -28.59
C GLU A 117 -8.94 21.66 -28.71
N GLY A 118 -8.90 22.82 -28.04
CA GLY A 118 -9.72 23.99 -28.34
C GLY A 118 -10.99 24.16 -27.50
N VAL A 119 -10.88 24.93 -26.41
CA VAL A 119 -11.78 26.09 -26.11
C VAL A 119 -10.96 27.13 -25.34
N THR A 120 -10.53 28.19 -26.03
CA THR A 120 -9.97 29.39 -25.39
C THR A 120 -11.10 30.36 -25.08
N LEU A 121 -11.41 30.57 -23.79
CA LEU A 121 -12.21 31.72 -23.36
C LEU A 121 -11.60 32.33 -22.11
N GLY A 122 -11.01 33.53 -22.27
CA GLY A 122 -10.88 34.50 -21.20
C GLY A 122 -9.46 34.73 -20.70
N SER A 123 -8.72 35.59 -21.40
CA SER A 123 -7.59 36.33 -20.85
C SER A 123 -7.99 37.02 -19.54
N GLY A 124 -7.39 36.62 -18.43
CA GLY A 124 -7.60 37.23 -17.13
C GLY A 124 -6.35 37.12 -16.27
N ASP A 125 -5.88 38.26 -15.79
CA ASP A 125 -4.67 38.47 -14.98
C ASP A 125 -4.59 37.47 -13.80
N PRO A 126 -3.46 36.75 -13.58
CA PRO A 126 -3.33 35.73 -12.53
C PRO A 126 -3.50 36.25 -11.09
N ARG A 127 -3.53 37.58 -10.89
CA ARG A 127 -3.84 38.21 -9.61
C ARG A 127 -5.33 38.19 -9.27
N ASP A 128 -6.22 38.29 -10.26
CA ASP A 128 -7.65 38.43 -10.03
C ASP A 128 -8.32 37.06 -9.75
N ALA A 129 -7.79 35.99 -10.35
CA ALA A 129 -8.16 34.61 -10.02
C ALA A 129 -7.75 34.22 -8.59
N ARG A 130 -6.61 34.74 -8.11
CA ARG A 130 -6.11 34.51 -6.74
C ARG A 130 -6.98 35.22 -5.70
N LEU A 131 -7.44 36.44 -5.99
CA LEU A 131 -8.30 37.22 -5.09
C LEU A 131 -9.69 36.59 -4.95
N ARG A 132 -10.24 36.00 -6.02
CA ARG A 132 -11.53 35.30 -5.97
C ARG A 132 -11.46 33.98 -5.20
N LYS A 133 -10.37 33.22 -5.34
CA LYS A 133 -10.16 31.98 -4.58
C LYS A 133 -10.04 32.25 -3.07
N PHE A 134 -9.34 33.32 -2.70
CA PHE A 134 -9.21 33.72 -1.29
C PHE A 134 -10.54 34.18 -0.66
N ASN A 135 -11.41 34.87 -1.41
CA ASN A 135 -12.70 35.34 -0.92
C ASN A 135 -13.79 34.24 -0.87
N GLN A 136 -13.67 33.20 -1.72
CA GLN A 136 -14.56 32.03 -1.68
C GLN A 136 -14.25 31.12 -0.48
N ASP A 137 -12.96 30.93 -0.18
CA ASP A 137 -12.50 30.10 0.95
C ASP A 137 -12.75 30.79 2.31
N ALA A 138 -12.73 32.13 2.37
CA ALA A 138 -13.03 32.89 3.59
C ALA A 138 -14.51 32.79 4.02
N SER A 139 -15.45 32.57 3.09
CA SER A 139 -16.89 32.42 3.40
C SER A 139 -17.30 30.96 3.65
N ALA A 140 -16.51 29.98 3.21
CA ALA A 140 -16.75 28.55 3.45
C ALA A 140 -16.14 28.05 4.78
N ALA A 141 -15.11 28.72 5.29
CA ALA A 141 -14.42 28.38 6.54
C ALA A 141 -15.24 28.60 7.84
N LEU A 142 -16.47 29.15 7.75
CA LEU A 142 -17.33 29.40 8.90
C LEU A 142 -18.60 28.51 8.98
N ARG A 143 -18.74 27.45 8.15
CA ARG A 143 -19.97 26.64 8.17
C ARG A 143 -19.88 25.14 8.43
N ASN A 144 -18.71 24.52 8.59
CA ASN A 144 -18.67 23.10 9.01
C ASN A 144 -17.51 22.81 9.95
N VAL A 145 -17.69 23.14 11.23
CA VAL A 145 -16.99 22.48 12.34
C VAL A 145 -17.99 21.52 12.98
N ALA A 146 -18.13 20.32 12.41
CA ALA A 146 -18.66 19.11 13.06
C ALA A 146 -18.65 17.94 12.06
N ALA A 147 -17.51 17.27 11.93
CA ALA A 147 -17.44 15.90 11.40
C ALA A 147 -16.27 15.18 12.08
N PRO A 148 -16.44 13.90 12.49
CA PRO A 148 -15.56 13.24 13.43
C PRO A 148 -14.24 12.85 12.78
N VAL A 149 -13.15 13.10 13.51
CA VAL A 149 -11.80 12.69 13.13
C VAL A 149 -11.72 11.16 13.20
N ALA A 150 -11.51 10.54 12.04
CA ALA A 150 -11.21 9.12 11.91
C ALA A 150 -9.92 8.80 12.70
N ALA A 151 -10.04 7.85 13.62
CA ALA A 151 -8.93 7.33 14.41
C ALA A 151 -7.96 6.51 13.54
N PRO A 152 -6.67 6.41 13.91
CA PRO A 152 -5.73 5.49 13.29
C PRO A 152 -6.16 4.02 13.51
N PRO A 153 -5.75 3.07 12.66
CA PRO A 153 -6.18 1.68 12.75
C PRO A 153 -5.68 1.06 14.06
N THR A 154 -6.61 0.81 14.99
CA THR A 154 -6.38 0.03 16.21
C THR A 154 -6.35 -1.45 15.85
N LEU A 155 -5.14 -2.00 15.77
CA LEU A 155 -4.83 -3.38 15.38
C LEU A 155 -5.15 -4.43 16.46
N THR A 156 -6.11 -4.21 17.34
CA THR A 156 -6.42 -5.15 18.45
C THR A 156 -7.91 -5.28 18.79
N ASP A 157 -8.80 -4.49 18.18
CA ASP A 157 -10.21 -4.46 18.62
C ASP A 157 -11.06 -5.61 18.05
N GLU A 158 -10.68 -6.18 16.91
CA GLU A 158 -11.51 -7.17 16.20
C GLU A 158 -11.60 -8.51 16.94
N ASP A 159 -10.51 -8.98 17.53
CA ASP A 159 -10.51 -10.26 18.25
C ASP A 159 -11.17 -10.14 19.64
N GLU A 160 -11.01 -9.01 20.33
CA GLU A 160 -11.71 -8.74 21.58
C GLU A 160 -13.23 -8.50 21.38
N GLN A 161 -13.63 -7.90 20.24
CA GLN A 161 -15.03 -7.77 19.85
C GLN A 161 -15.67 -9.12 19.53
N LYS A 162 -14.96 -10.03 18.84
CA LYS A 162 -15.44 -11.40 18.61
C LYS A 162 -15.70 -12.15 19.91
N GLU A 163 -14.81 -12.05 20.88
CA GLU A 163 -15.01 -12.69 22.19
C GLU A 163 -16.24 -12.11 22.93
N ASP A 164 -16.50 -10.81 22.82
CA ASP A 164 -17.70 -10.18 23.40
C ASP A 164 -18.99 -10.63 22.72
N ASP A 165 -18.96 -10.71 21.39
CA ASP A 165 -20.07 -11.19 20.59
C ASP A 165 -20.35 -12.67 20.87
N GLU A 166 -19.31 -13.48 21.09
CA GLU A 166 -19.42 -14.87 21.52
C GLU A 166 -20.02 -15.00 22.93
N LEU A 167 -19.62 -14.16 23.88
CA LEU A 167 -20.21 -14.14 25.22
C LEU A 167 -21.69 -13.71 25.21
N VAL A 168 -22.04 -12.72 24.38
CA VAL A 168 -23.43 -12.29 24.19
C VAL A 168 -24.26 -13.38 23.51
N LYS A 169 -23.70 -14.05 22.50
CA LYS A 169 -24.33 -15.19 21.83
C LYS A 169 -24.54 -16.37 22.78
N ALA A 170 -23.56 -16.67 23.63
CA ALA A 170 -23.66 -17.71 24.66
C ALA A 170 -24.73 -17.36 25.71
N LEU A 171 -24.82 -16.10 26.13
CA LEU A 171 -25.88 -15.62 27.03
C LEU A 171 -27.28 -15.75 26.39
N LEU A 172 -27.40 -15.46 25.09
CA LEU A 172 -28.67 -15.55 24.37
C LEU A 172 -29.10 -17.01 24.19
N LEU A 173 -28.17 -17.89 23.83
CA LEU A 173 -28.39 -19.34 23.73
C LEU A 173 -28.83 -19.92 25.08
N SER A 174 -28.14 -19.57 26.17
CA SER A 174 -28.49 -20.06 27.51
C SER A 174 -29.86 -19.53 28.02
N GLN A 175 -30.25 -18.31 27.63
CA GLN A 175 -31.60 -17.80 27.89
C GLN A 175 -32.68 -18.51 27.08
N GLN A 176 -32.37 -18.96 25.87
CA GLN A 176 -33.29 -19.72 25.02
C GLN A 176 -33.47 -21.14 25.57
N GLU A 177 -32.40 -21.81 25.98
CA GLU A 177 -32.46 -23.11 26.67
C GLU A 177 -33.26 -23.08 27.99
N LEU A 178 -33.29 -21.93 28.66
CA LEU A 178 -34.15 -21.71 29.84
C LEU A 178 -35.62 -21.54 29.47
N LYS A 179 -35.92 -20.84 28.38
CA LYS A 179 -37.30 -20.66 27.87
C LYS A 179 -37.87 -21.97 27.37
N ASP A 180 -37.08 -22.75 26.63
CA ASP A 180 -37.49 -24.04 26.08
C ASP A 180 -37.74 -25.07 27.22
N ALA A 181 -36.88 -25.09 28.24
CA ALA A 181 -37.07 -25.93 29.43
C ALA A 181 -38.31 -25.52 30.28
N GLN A 182 -38.71 -24.25 30.24
CA GLN A 182 -39.96 -23.77 30.86
C GLN A 182 -41.19 -24.11 30.01
N ALA A 183 -41.06 -24.15 28.68
CA ALA A 183 -42.11 -24.56 27.76
C ALA A 183 -42.40 -26.08 27.84
N ASP A 184 -41.37 -26.92 27.99
CA ASP A 184 -41.53 -28.38 28.15
C ASP A 184 -42.24 -28.75 29.47
N GLN A 185 -42.04 -27.99 30.55
CA GLN A 185 -42.80 -28.16 31.79
C GLN A 185 -44.27 -27.76 31.64
N ALA A 186 -44.61 -26.86 30.71
CA ALA A 186 -45.97 -26.48 30.37
C ALA A 186 -46.65 -27.44 29.36
N ALA A 187 -45.87 -28.26 28.65
CA ALA A 187 -46.34 -29.21 27.64
C ALA A 187 -46.45 -30.66 28.15
N THR A 188 -46.66 -30.87 29.46
CA THR A 188 -46.98 -32.20 30.02
C THR A 188 -48.43 -32.60 29.76
N SER A 189 -48.86 -32.61 28.50
CA SER A 189 -49.97 -33.44 28.04
C SER A 189 -49.88 -33.62 26.53
N SER A 190 -49.66 -34.87 26.12
CA SER A 190 -49.86 -35.45 24.78
C SER A 190 -49.05 -34.86 23.62
N GLU A 191 -48.09 -35.63 23.11
CA GLU A 191 -48.20 -36.33 21.81
C GLU A 191 -46.81 -36.82 21.37
N THR A 192 -46.64 -38.15 21.33
CA THR A 192 -45.55 -38.82 20.62
C THR A 192 -45.84 -38.76 19.12
N SER A 193 -45.14 -37.92 18.38
CA SER A 193 -45.16 -37.91 16.92
C SER A 193 -43.99 -38.74 16.38
N HIS A 194 -44.36 -39.82 15.71
CA HIS A 194 -43.49 -40.71 14.94
C HIS A 194 -43.03 -39.98 13.67
N LEU A 195 -41.77 -39.55 13.62
CA LEU A 195 -41.16 -39.03 12.38
C LEU A 195 -40.76 -40.19 11.47
N GLU A 196 -41.44 -40.32 10.34
CA GLU A 196 -41.02 -41.19 9.24
C GLU A 196 -39.93 -40.50 8.42
N ILE A 197 -38.80 -41.20 8.24
CA ILE A 197 -37.69 -40.81 7.36
C ILE A 197 -38.08 -41.18 5.92
N PRO A 198 -37.98 -40.27 4.93
CA PRO A 198 -38.25 -40.61 3.54
C PRO A 198 -37.17 -41.56 2.98
N PRO A 199 -37.52 -42.49 2.08
CA PRO A 199 -36.59 -43.48 1.56
C PRO A 199 -35.49 -42.81 0.72
N VAL A 200 -34.24 -43.12 1.06
CA VAL A 200 -33.05 -42.64 0.36
C VAL A 200 -32.99 -43.31 -1.01
N ASN A 201 -33.06 -42.53 -2.08
CA ASN A 201 -32.93 -43.03 -3.44
C ASN A 201 -31.49 -43.53 -3.68
N ALA A 202 -31.33 -44.85 -3.81
CA ALA A 202 -30.05 -45.51 -4.08
C ALA A 202 -29.30 -44.94 -5.31
N ALA A 203 -30.03 -44.37 -6.27
CA ALA A 203 -29.46 -43.72 -7.46
C ALA A 203 -28.60 -42.48 -7.16
N PHE A 204 -28.81 -41.79 -6.03
CA PHE A 204 -28.04 -40.60 -5.67
C PHE A 204 -26.67 -40.95 -5.07
N LEU A 205 -26.54 -42.13 -4.45
CA LEU A 205 -25.29 -42.64 -3.89
C LEU A 205 -24.31 -43.11 -4.96
N GLU A 206 -24.81 -43.75 -6.03
CA GLU A 206 -23.96 -44.23 -7.12
C GLU A 206 -23.34 -43.09 -7.94
N GLN A 207 -24.02 -41.94 -8.04
CA GLN A 207 -23.52 -40.79 -8.81
C GLN A 207 -22.44 -39.98 -8.07
N SER A 208 -22.40 -40.09 -6.72
CA SER A 208 -21.37 -39.46 -5.88
C SER A 208 -20.05 -40.23 -5.89
N LEU A 209 -20.11 -41.56 -6.07
CA LEU A 209 -18.93 -42.44 -6.09
C LEU A 209 -18.11 -42.39 -7.39
N LEU A 210 -18.66 -41.80 -8.47
CA LEU A 210 -17.98 -41.67 -9.76
C LEU A 210 -17.28 -40.31 -9.96
N ALA A 211 -17.33 -39.40 -8.97
CA ALA A 211 -16.82 -38.03 -9.09
C ALA A 211 -15.44 -37.78 -8.44
N THR A 212 -14.85 -38.76 -7.76
CA THR A 212 -13.52 -38.61 -7.14
C THR A 212 -12.48 -39.45 -7.87
N THR A 213 -12.06 -38.98 -9.04
CA THR A 213 -10.81 -39.43 -9.66
C THR A 213 -9.64 -38.75 -8.97
N ASP A 214 -9.29 -39.20 -7.77
CA ASP A 214 -8.01 -38.85 -7.15
C ASP A 214 -7.37 -40.12 -6.59
N GLN A 215 -6.42 -40.69 -7.34
CA GLN A 215 -5.78 -41.96 -6.99
C GLN A 215 -5.00 -41.90 -5.67
N MET A 216 -4.80 -40.70 -5.10
CA MET A 216 -4.21 -40.54 -3.77
C MET A 216 -5.14 -41.02 -2.64
N SER A 217 -6.46 -41.04 -2.84
CA SER A 217 -7.41 -41.52 -1.82
C SER A 217 -7.56 -43.04 -1.82
N LEU A 218 -7.38 -43.70 -2.98
CA LEU A 218 -7.55 -45.13 -3.12
C LEU A 218 -6.37 -45.90 -2.52
N GLU A 219 -5.14 -45.47 -2.80
CA GLU A 219 -3.93 -46.07 -2.23
C GLU A 219 -3.84 -45.86 -0.72
N ALA A 220 -4.29 -44.70 -0.21
CA ALA A 220 -4.40 -44.42 1.22
C ALA A 220 -5.46 -45.30 1.91
N ALA A 221 -6.61 -45.53 1.25
CA ALA A 221 -7.64 -46.42 1.76
C ALA A 221 -7.17 -47.89 1.77
N ILE A 222 -6.45 -48.34 0.74
CA ILE A 222 -5.86 -49.68 0.68
C ILE A 222 -4.80 -49.86 1.79
N SER A 223 -3.95 -48.86 2.00
CA SER A 223 -2.94 -48.87 3.08
C SER A 223 -3.60 -48.92 4.47
N TRP A 224 -4.67 -48.16 4.69
CA TRP A 224 -5.38 -48.15 5.97
C TRP A 224 -6.07 -49.48 6.26
N ILE A 225 -6.74 -50.06 5.26
CA ILE A 225 -7.37 -51.39 5.38
C ILE A 225 -6.31 -52.46 5.65
N ALA A 226 -5.18 -52.43 4.93
CA ALA A 226 -4.11 -53.40 5.14
C ALA A 226 -3.48 -53.31 6.53
N GLU A 227 -3.41 -52.12 7.12
CA GLU A 227 -2.85 -51.90 8.45
C GLU A 227 -3.78 -52.36 9.58
N HIS A 228 -5.10 -52.30 9.36
CA HIS A 228 -6.09 -52.59 10.41
C HIS A 228 -6.85 -53.91 10.17
N GLN A 229 -6.54 -54.69 9.12
CA GLN A 229 -7.26 -55.93 8.78
C GLN A 229 -7.15 -57.04 9.85
N GLU A 230 -6.19 -56.94 10.78
CA GLU A 230 -6.03 -57.87 11.90
C GLU A 230 -6.65 -57.35 13.21
N ASP A 231 -7.22 -56.15 13.23
CA ASP A 231 -7.90 -55.62 14.40
C ASP A 231 -9.21 -56.40 14.62
N ALA A 232 -9.34 -57.02 15.80
CA ALA A 232 -10.44 -57.90 16.18
C ALA A 232 -11.84 -57.23 16.16
N ASP A 233 -11.88 -55.92 15.94
CA ASP A 233 -13.04 -55.06 16.12
C ASP A 233 -13.60 -54.55 14.78
N ILE A 234 -12.94 -54.81 13.64
CA ILE A 234 -13.37 -54.31 12.33
C ILE A 234 -14.64 -55.00 11.82
N ASP A 235 -14.81 -56.29 12.12
CA ASP A 235 -16.02 -57.04 11.74
C ASP A 235 -17.15 -56.90 12.79
N ALA A 236 -16.94 -56.13 13.86
CA ALA A 236 -17.97 -55.88 14.86
C ALA A 236 -18.95 -54.81 14.35
N PRO A 237 -20.28 -55.02 14.47
CA PRO A 237 -21.26 -53.99 14.15
C PRO A 237 -20.99 -52.72 14.97
N ILE A 238 -20.84 -51.58 14.29
CA ILE A 238 -20.62 -50.27 14.93
C ILE A 238 -21.73 -50.03 15.94
N GLN A 239 -21.40 -50.06 17.23
CA GLN A 239 -22.32 -49.69 18.28
C GLN A 239 -22.38 -48.17 18.36
N PHE A 240 -23.43 -47.57 17.78
CA PHE A 240 -23.75 -46.17 18.01
C PHE A 240 -24.16 -46.00 19.47
N ILE A 241 -23.21 -45.62 20.32
CA ILE A 241 -23.52 -45.19 21.68
C ILE A 241 -24.16 -43.80 21.56
N ASP A 242 -25.47 -43.71 21.81
CA ASP A 242 -26.19 -42.45 21.96
C ASP A 242 -25.62 -41.66 23.15
N LEU A 243 -24.56 -40.89 22.92
CA LEU A 243 -23.97 -39.96 23.89
C LEU A 243 -24.99 -38.91 24.40
N ALA A 244 -26.12 -38.76 23.69
CA ALA A 244 -27.24 -37.92 24.10
C ALA A 244 -27.82 -38.34 25.48
N LYS A 245 -27.79 -39.63 25.83
CA LYS A 245 -28.33 -40.13 27.12
C LYS A 245 -27.45 -39.86 28.34
N GLN A 246 -26.22 -39.38 28.15
CA GLN A 246 -25.31 -39.08 29.27
C GLN A 246 -25.23 -37.58 29.62
N ARG A 247 -25.93 -36.69 28.90
CA ARG A 247 -26.04 -35.29 29.32
C ARG A 247 -26.90 -35.23 30.57
N LYS A 248 -26.27 -35.03 31.72
CA LYS A 248 -26.94 -34.67 32.95
C LYS A 248 -27.70 -33.37 32.70
N GLU A 249 -29.01 -33.44 32.59
CA GLU A 249 -29.87 -32.29 32.37
C GLU A 249 -29.66 -31.32 33.53
N LEU A 250 -29.02 -30.19 33.22
CA LEU A 250 -28.70 -29.15 34.19
C LEU A 250 -30.01 -28.62 34.77
N THR A 251 -30.13 -28.56 36.09
CA THR A 251 -31.37 -28.13 36.73
C THR A 251 -31.68 -26.68 36.35
N THR A 252 -32.95 -26.28 36.37
CA THR A 252 -33.37 -24.92 36.00
C THR A 252 -32.67 -23.85 36.84
N GLU A 253 -32.38 -24.15 38.09
CA GLU A 253 -31.63 -23.29 39.02
C GLU A 253 -30.15 -23.14 38.61
N GLU A 254 -29.49 -24.24 38.24
CA GLU A 254 -28.10 -24.21 37.75
C GLU A 254 -27.96 -23.45 36.42
N LYS A 255 -28.96 -23.56 35.53
CA LYS A 255 -29.02 -22.76 34.29
C LYS A 255 -29.18 -21.26 34.59
N GLN A 256 -30.03 -20.89 35.55
CA GLN A 256 -30.20 -19.50 35.98
C GLN A 256 -28.92 -18.92 36.60
N ALA A 257 -28.19 -19.72 37.40
CA ALA A 257 -26.90 -19.32 37.96
C ALA A 257 -25.84 -19.06 36.88
N LYS A 258 -25.78 -19.89 35.83
CA LYS A 258 -24.88 -19.67 34.68
C LYS A 258 -25.21 -18.39 33.92
N VAL A 259 -26.48 -18.10 33.70
CA VAL A 259 -26.92 -16.84 33.07
C VAL A 259 -26.54 -15.62 33.91
N ALA A 260 -26.68 -15.71 35.24
CA ALA A 260 -26.26 -14.63 36.14
C ALA A 260 -24.74 -14.39 36.09
N GLU A 261 -23.94 -15.46 36.08
CA GLU A 261 -22.48 -15.34 35.97
C GLU A 261 -22.04 -14.77 34.61
N LEU A 262 -22.67 -15.19 33.50
CA LEU A 262 -22.40 -14.65 32.18
C LEU A 262 -22.72 -13.15 32.10
N LYS A 263 -23.82 -12.70 32.72
CA LYS A 263 -24.17 -11.27 32.81
C LYS A 263 -23.10 -10.48 33.58
N ARG A 264 -22.63 -11.01 34.72
CA ARG A 264 -21.57 -10.38 35.52
C ARG A 264 -20.27 -10.21 34.72
N ARG A 265 -19.85 -11.23 33.97
CA ARG A 265 -18.66 -11.16 33.11
C ARG A 265 -18.81 -10.14 31.99
N ILE A 266 -20.00 -10.01 31.40
CA ILE A 266 -20.27 -9.00 30.37
C ILE A 266 -20.20 -7.58 30.95
N ASP A 267 -20.80 -7.34 32.12
CA ASP A 267 -20.79 -6.01 32.74
C ASP A 267 -19.37 -5.60 33.19
N GLU A 268 -18.58 -6.55 33.70
CA GLU A 268 -17.17 -6.34 34.01
C GLU A 268 -16.35 -5.99 32.76
N LYS A 269 -16.50 -6.76 31.68
CA LYS A 269 -15.76 -6.51 30.43
C LYS A 269 -16.17 -5.17 29.78
N LYS A 270 -17.45 -4.79 29.86
CA LYS A 270 -17.93 -3.45 29.46
C LYS A 270 -17.33 -2.34 30.32
N ALA A 271 -17.22 -2.52 31.63
CA ALA A 271 -16.61 -1.55 32.53
C ALA A 271 -15.11 -1.37 32.24
N GLN A 272 -14.40 -2.45 31.94
CA GLN A 272 -12.99 -2.42 31.53
C GLN A 272 -12.80 -1.64 30.23
N ARG A 273 -13.63 -1.89 29.21
CA ARG A 273 -13.63 -1.13 27.95
C ARG A 273 -13.93 0.35 28.15
N ALA A 274 -14.92 0.69 28.98
CA ALA A 274 -15.21 2.08 29.31
C ALA A 274 -14.05 2.77 30.03
N ALA A 275 -13.28 2.04 30.85
CA ALA A 275 -12.08 2.57 31.50
C ALA A 275 -10.92 2.73 30.52
N GLN A 276 -10.74 1.81 29.58
CA GLN A 276 -9.71 1.88 28.55
C GLN A 276 -9.99 3.01 27.55
N ALA A 277 -11.22 3.14 27.07
CA ALA A 277 -11.64 4.24 26.20
C ALA A 277 -11.34 5.62 26.81
N LYS A 278 -11.56 5.80 28.12
CA LYS A 278 -11.18 7.04 28.83
C LYS A 278 -9.68 7.30 28.82
N LYS A 279 -8.85 6.25 28.96
CA LYS A 279 -7.38 6.39 28.88
C LYS A 279 -6.96 6.77 27.46
N ASP A 280 -7.57 6.15 26.46
CA ASP A 280 -7.28 6.42 25.05
C ASP A 280 -7.73 7.83 24.65
N ASP A 281 -8.87 8.32 25.17
CA ASP A 281 -9.32 9.71 25.00
C ASP A 281 -8.29 10.70 25.56
N VAL A 282 -7.78 10.45 26.77
CA VAL A 282 -6.75 11.27 27.41
C VAL A 282 -5.46 11.23 26.60
N ALA A 283 -5.04 10.06 26.12
CA ALA A 283 -3.87 9.89 25.28
C ALA A 283 -4.00 10.64 23.94
N ARG A 284 -5.17 10.55 23.28
CA ARG A 284 -5.46 11.30 22.05
C ARG A 284 -5.41 12.80 22.27
N GLU A 285 -5.95 13.29 23.39
CA GLU A 285 -5.91 14.71 23.72
C GLU A 285 -4.48 15.19 24.05
N ILE A 286 -3.64 14.35 24.67
CA ILE A 286 -2.21 14.63 24.86
C ILE A 286 -1.49 14.68 23.50
N ALA A 287 -1.71 13.69 22.63
CA ALA A 287 -1.11 13.63 21.30
C ALA A 287 -1.50 14.85 20.46
N ARG A 288 -2.77 15.27 20.50
CA ARG A 288 -3.26 16.48 19.82
C ARG A 288 -2.51 17.74 20.26
N ARG A 289 -2.20 17.86 21.57
CA ARG A 289 -1.45 19.00 22.10
C ARG A 289 0.02 18.98 21.71
N ASN A 290 0.62 17.79 21.58
CA ASN A 290 2.03 17.64 21.25
C ASN A 290 2.31 17.70 19.74
N MET A 291 1.37 17.29 18.89
CA MET A 291 1.53 17.30 17.42
C MET A 291 1.92 18.68 16.86
N GLY A 292 1.38 19.76 17.43
CA GLY A 292 1.75 21.13 17.02
C GLY A 292 3.17 21.52 17.42
N LYS A 293 3.68 21.00 18.54
CA LYS A 293 5.05 21.25 19.02
C LYS A 293 6.07 20.46 18.19
N ASP A 294 5.74 19.22 17.85
CA ASP A 294 6.62 18.35 17.06
C ASP A 294 6.80 18.90 15.64
N MET A 295 5.71 19.37 15.01
CA MET A 295 5.79 20.00 13.69
C MET A 295 6.57 21.32 13.70
N ALA A 296 6.46 22.11 14.78
CA ALA A 296 7.23 23.34 14.93
C ALA A 296 8.73 23.04 15.10
N SER A 297 9.09 22.09 15.98
CA SER A 297 10.48 21.66 16.19
C SER A 297 11.10 21.11 14.90
N ALA A 298 10.38 20.25 14.17
CA ALA A 298 10.87 19.68 12.91
C ALA A 298 11.10 20.75 11.84
N ARG A 299 10.24 21.77 11.77
CA ARG A 299 10.40 22.90 10.83
C ARG A 299 11.62 23.76 11.19
N GLU A 300 11.82 24.06 12.47
CA GLU A 300 12.98 24.82 12.94
C GLU A 300 14.29 24.07 12.66
N GLU A 301 14.32 22.75 12.85
CA GLU A 301 15.46 21.91 12.51
C GLU A 301 15.77 21.93 11.00
N TYR A 302 14.73 21.82 10.16
CA TYR A 302 14.89 21.90 8.71
C TYR A 302 15.43 23.26 8.27
N ASP A 303 14.85 24.35 8.76
CA ASP A 303 15.28 25.71 8.46
C ASP A 303 16.71 25.99 8.94
N ALA A 304 17.10 25.42 10.09
CA ALA A 304 18.48 25.48 10.60
C ALA A 304 19.48 24.74 9.70
N ILE A 305 19.12 23.55 9.20
CA ILE A 305 19.93 22.78 8.25
C ILE A 305 20.09 23.54 6.93
N GLN A 306 19.01 24.08 6.39
CA GLN A 306 19.04 24.87 5.15
C GLN A 306 19.93 26.10 5.29
N THR A 307 19.79 26.83 6.39
CA THR A 307 20.62 28.01 6.67
C THR A 307 22.09 27.65 6.80
N ARG A 308 22.41 26.51 7.43
CA ARG A 308 23.79 26.01 7.55
C ARG A 308 24.38 25.68 6.18
N LEU A 309 23.65 24.98 5.33
CA LEU A 309 24.07 24.62 3.97
C LEU A 309 24.32 25.87 3.11
N VAL A 310 23.43 26.86 3.16
CA VAL A 310 23.60 28.12 2.42
C VAL A 310 24.85 28.86 2.91
N ARG A 311 25.06 28.93 4.23
CA ARG A 311 26.25 29.57 4.81
C ARG A 311 27.53 28.85 4.39
N GLU A 312 27.54 27.52 4.40
CA GLU A 312 28.70 26.74 3.97
C GLU A 312 28.99 26.94 2.47
N LYS A 313 27.96 26.92 1.63
CA LYS A 313 28.09 27.18 0.19
C LYS A 313 28.68 28.57 -0.06
N GLN A 314 28.14 29.61 0.58
CA GLN A 314 28.67 30.96 0.48
C GLN A 314 30.11 31.08 0.99
N ALA A 315 30.49 30.33 2.03
CA ALA A 315 31.86 30.29 2.52
C ALA A 315 32.82 29.63 1.51
N ARG A 316 32.39 28.54 0.86
CA ARG A 316 33.14 27.87 -0.22
C ARG A 316 33.31 28.79 -1.43
N GLU A 317 32.24 29.41 -1.90
CA GLU A 317 32.27 30.37 -3.02
C GLU A 317 33.19 31.57 -2.71
N LYS A 318 33.13 32.13 -1.50
CA LYS A 318 34.03 33.21 -1.07
C LYS A 318 35.49 32.75 -1.02
N ALA A 319 35.76 31.53 -0.57
CA ALA A 319 37.11 30.97 -0.52
C ALA A 319 37.68 30.73 -1.93
N GLU A 320 36.87 30.24 -2.85
CA GLU A 320 37.23 30.05 -4.26
C GLU A 320 37.48 31.38 -4.96
N ALA A 321 36.59 32.36 -4.81
CA ALA A 321 36.76 33.71 -5.34
C ALA A 321 38.04 34.37 -4.80
N LYS A 322 38.39 34.14 -3.52
CA LYS A 322 39.65 34.62 -2.94
C LYS A 322 40.86 33.96 -3.61
N ARG A 323 40.84 32.63 -3.80
CA ARG A 323 41.91 31.88 -4.49
C ARG A 323 42.08 32.32 -5.95
N GLU A 324 40.98 32.55 -6.66
CA GLU A 324 41.01 33.05 -8.04
C GLU A 324 41.59 34.47 -8.11
N ARG A 325 41.16 35.36 -7.21
CA ARG A 325 41.73 36.71 -7.11
C ARG A 325 43.24 36.66 -6.86
N GLU A 326 43.71 35.80 -5.96
CA GLU A 326 45.15 35.62 -5.71
C GLU A 326 45.89 35.07 -6.94
N ARG A 327 45.30 34.15 -7.71
CA ARG A 327 45.87 33.65 -8.97
C ARG A 327 45.98 34.76 -10.03
N LEU A 328 44.93 35.54 -10.22
CA LEU A 328 44.92 36.66 -11.16
C LEU A 328 45.94 37.74 -10.78
N LEU A 329 46.08 38.05 -9.49
CA LEU A 329 47.08 38.98 -9.00
C LEU A 329 48.50 38.50 -9.31
N LYS A 330 48.80 37.21 -9.10
CA LYS A 330 50.09 36.60 -9.47
C LYS A 330 50.35 36.67 -10.97
N GLN A 331 49.33 36.40 -11.80
CA GLN A 331 49.47 36.51 -13.25
C GLN A 331 49.80 37.94 -13.69
N ILE A 332 49.09 38.94 -13.14
CA ILE A 332 49.35 40.36 -13.43
C ILE A 332 50.77 40.75 -12.99
N GLU A 333 51.26 40.21 -11.87
CA GLU A 333 52.62 40.47 -11.40
C GLU A 333 53.69 39.90 -12.35
N LEU A 334 53.49 38.67 -12.82
CA LEU A 334 54.36 38.04 -13.83
C LEU A 334 54.36 38.84 -15.14
N ASP A 335 53.19 39.20 -15.67
CA ASP A 335 53.07 40.03 -16.88
C ASP A 335 53.76 41.40 -16.71
N LYS A 336 53.64 42.02 -15.53
CA LYS A 336 54.33 43.29 -15.21
C LYS A 336 55.84 43.10 -15.15
N ALA A 337 56.32 41.99 -14.58
CA ALA A 337 57.74 41.66 -14.54
C ALA A 337 58.29 41.41 -15.94
N GLU A 338 57.55 40.68 -16.78
CA GLU A 338 57.92 40.43 -18.18
C GLU A 338 58.00 41.75 -18.98
N ARG A 339 57.00 42.63 -18.86
CA ARG A 339 57.04 43.95 -19.52
C ARG A 339 58.23 44.80 -19.05
N ARG A 340 58.55 44.78 -17.75
CA ARG A 340 59.75 45.44 -17.24
C ARG A 340 61.02 44.84 -17.84
N GLY A 341 61.10 43.50 -17.93
CA GLY A 341 62.20 42.79 -18.56
C GLY A 341 62.36 43.12 -20.05
N ARG A 342 61.26 43.11 -20.82
CA ARG A 342 61.25 43.51 -22.23
C ARG A 342 61.66 44.97 -22.42
N LYS A 343 61.20 45.88 -21.56
CA LYS A 343 61.61 47.30 -21.59
C LYS A 343 63.10 47.48 -21.29
N LEU A 344 63.63 46.75 -20.32
CA LEU A 344 65.07 46.73 -20.01
C LEU A 344 65.88 46.16 -21.18
N ALA A 345 65.45 45.03 -21.77
CA ALA A 345 66.10 44.43 -22.93
C ALA A 345 66.09 45.35 -24.17
N ALA A 346 64.96 46.04 -24.43
CA ALA A 346 64.86 47.04 -25.50
C ALA A 346 65.80 48.23 -25.27
N ALA A 347 65.93 48.70 -24.02
CA ALA A 347 66.88 49.76 -23.67
C ALA A 347 68.34 49.32 -23.85
N THR A 348 68.69 48.08 -23.52
CA THR A 348 70.04 47.52 -23.76
C THR A 348 70.33 47.28 -25.24
N SER A 349 69.32 46.96 -26.05
CA SER A 349 69.51 46.76 -27.51
C SER A 349 69.75 48.04 -28.31
N LEU A 350 69.42 49.20 -27.74
CA LEU A 350 69.66 50.52 -28.35
C LEU A 350 71.09 51.06 -28.08
N ASP A 351 71.89 50.36 -27.26
CA ASP A 351 73.25 50.76 -26.86
C ASP A 351 74.32 49.79 -27.38
N ALA A 352 73.98 48.97 -28.38
CA ALA A 352 74.92 48.07 -29.04
C ALA A 352 75.59 48.76 -30.26
N PRO A 353 76.92 48.97 -30.26
CA PRO A 353 77.60 49.64 -31.37
C PRO A 353 77.61 48.78 -32.63
N GLU A 354 77.21 49.42 -33.73
CA GLU A 354 77.27 48.95 -35.10
C GLU A 354 78.68 48.41 -35.43
N ARG A 355 78.84 47.09 -35.52
CA ARG A 355 80.09 46.47 -35.96
C ARG A 355 80.09 46.38 -37.48
N VAL A 356 80.55 47.45 -38.11
CA VAL A 356 80.97 47.49 -39.52
C VAL A 356 82.22 46.61 -39.68
N SER A 357 82.11 45.52 -40.43
CA SER A 357 83.27 44.90 -41.09
C SER A 357 82.81 44.04 -42.28
N THR A 358 82.90 44.58 -43.50
CA THR A 358 83.84 44.14 -44.55
C THR A 358 83.44 44.71 -45.93
N THR A 359 84.28 45.59 -46.49
CA THR A 359 84.49 45.83 -47.92
C THR A 359 85.44 44.73 -48.45
N ASP A 360 85.48 44.26 -49.70
CA ASP A 360 84.67 44.30 -50.93
C ASP A 360 85.42 43.33 -51.92
N VAL A 361 84.85 43.08 -53.11
CA VAL A 361 85.43 42.54 -54.37
C VAL A 361 84.90 41.16 -54.85
N ALA A 362 83.85 41.25 -55.70
CA ALA A 362 83.66 40.69 -57.08
C ALA A 362 84.22 39.30 -57.46
N ALA A 363 83.62 38.39 -58.26
CA ALA A 363 82.44 38.26 -59.15
C ALA A 363 82.48 36.79 -59.72
N PRO A 364 81.81 36.37 -60.82
CA PRO A 364 80.40 36.42 -61.27
C PRO A 364 79.74 35.02 -61.45
N SER A 365 78.45 35.04 -61.84
CA SER A 365 77.54 33.93 -62.22
C SER A 365 78.07 32.93 -63.28
N PRO A 366 77.55 31.69 -63.36
CA PRO A 366 76.39 31.38 -64.21
C PRO A 366 75.42 30.38 -63.52
N GLY A 367 74.10 30.41 -63.70
CA GLY A 367 73.41 29.99 -64.92
C GLY A 367 72.45 28.84 -64.56
N LYS A 368 71.15 29.13 -64.54
CA LYS A 368 70.02 28.19 -64.40
C LYS A 368 69.90 27.31 -65.68
N PRO A 369 69.22 26.15 -65.64
CA PRO A 369 67.75 26.09 -65.49
C PRO A 369 67.26 25.49 -64.17
#